data_AF-A0A1J4KBF2-F1
#
_entry.id   AF-A0A1J4KBF2-F1
#
_cell.length_a   1.000
_cell.length_b   1.000
_cell.length_c   1.000
_cell.angle_alpha   90.00
_cell.angle_beta   90.00
_cell.angle_gamma   90.00
#
_symmetry.space_group_name_H-M   'P 1'
#
loop_
_entity.id
_entity.type
_entity.pdbx_description
1 polymer ?
#
loop_
_entity_poly.entity_id
_entity_poly.type
_entity_poly.pdbx_seq_one_letter_code
_entity_poly.pdbx_strand_id
1 'polypeptide(L)'
;MDTGDEGVVRRSNKPDEAEILDQDQQQQVIDSLKSQYESMIKSQRYAFIILVSIVSIVCFFAANSTGQYKIFIAAAISYISLIACDVLNQSWCWIITAGFELISLFVSYQNRYYIQRLALIAVHIGYLILVMFLVSSHHFSKSFPDEINRLQKLKYGSKLA
;
A
#
# COMPACT_ATOMS: atom_id res chain seq x y z
N MET A 1 -49.89 -58.52 1.61
CA MET A 1 -49.44 -58.03 0.30
C MET A 1 -48.79 -56.68 0.54
N ASP A 2 -47.50 -56.63 0.23
CA ASP A 2 -46.55 -55.51 0.21
C ASP A 2 -46.96 -54.15 0.79
N THR A 3 -46.28 -53.78 1.88
CA THR A 3 -45.87 -52.40 2.12
C THR A 3 -44.35 -52.41 2.22
N GLY A 4 -43.69 -52.15 1.09
CA GLY A 4 -42.24 -52.02 1.00
C GLY A 4 -41.76 -50.86 1.86
N ASP A 5 -41.00 -51.21 2.90
CA ASP A 5 -40.32 -50.29 3.80
C ASP A 5 -39.15 -49.67 3.02
N GLU A 6 -39.26 -48.37 2.72
CA GLU A 6 -38.18 -47.61 2.10
C GLU A 6 -37.00 -47.55 3.09
N GLY A 7 -35.92 -48.24 2.74
CA GLY A 7 -34.67 -48.21 3.47
C GLY A 7 -34.11 -46.80 3.58
N VAL A 8 -34.42 -46.11 4.68
CA VAL A 8 -33.71 -44.90 5.09
C VAL A 8 -32.31 -45.32 5.50
N VAL A 9 -31.36 -45.23 4.57
CA VAL A 9 -29.93 -45.27 4.87
C VAL A 9 -29.60 -44.06 5.73
N ARG A 10 -29.68 -44.22 7.06
CA ARG A 10 -29.12 -43.26 8.01
C ARG A 10 -27.62 -43.20 7.75
N ARG A 11 -27.15 -42.16 7.04
CA ARG A 11 -25.74 -41.75 7.09
C ARG A 11 -25.39 -41.48 8.54
N SER A 12 -24.65 -42.42 9.12
CA SER A 12 -23.85 -42.19 10.32
C SER A 12 -22.82 -41.11 9.98
N ASN A 13 -23.20 -39.84 10.16
CA ASN A 13 -22.24 -38.75 10.21
C ASN A 13 -21.36 -38.98 11.44
N LYS A 14 -20.17 -39.53 11.24
CA LYS A 14 -19.07 -39.37 12.19
C LYS A 14 -18.67 -37.89 12.15
N PRO A 15 -18.84 -37.11 13.23
CA PRO A 15 -18.59 -35.67 13.20
C PRO A 15 -17.10 -35.31 13.16
N ASP A 16 -16.22 -36.23 13.55
CA ASP A 16 -14.90 -35.83 14.04
C ASP A 16 -13.79 -35.78 12.96
N GLU A 17 -13.95 -36.45 11.82
CA GLU A 17 -12.92 -36.45 10.75
C GLU A 17 -13.14 -35.36 9.68
N ALA A 18 -14.39 -34.97 9.45
CA ALA A 18 -14.72 -33.91 8.49
C ALA A 18 -14.42 -32.50 9.04
N GLU A 19 -14.48 -32.33 10.36
CA GLU A 19 -14.26 -31.05 11.03
C GLU A 19 -12.76 -30.71 11.20
N ILE A 20 -11.89 -31.72 11.32
CA ILE A 20 -10.44 -31.53 11.44
C ILE A 20 -9.78 -31.25 10.08
N LEU A 21 -10.25 -31.91 9.00
CA LEU A 21 -9.74 -31.67 7.63
C LEU A 21 -10.05 -30.25 7.12
N ASP A 22 -11.17 -29.66 7.57
CA ASP A 22 -11.58 -28.29 7.24
C ASP A 22 -10.71 -27.24 7.97
N GLN A 23 -10.16 -27.57 9.15
CA GLN A 23 -9.28 -26.65 9.90
C GLN A 23 -7.91 -26.51 9.25
N ASP A 24 -7.30 -27.60 8.78
CA ASP A 24 -5.99 -27.58 8.12
C ASP A 24 -6.03 -26.88 6.75
N GLN A 25 -7.07 -27.13 5.95
CA GLN A 25 -7.28 -26.41 4.68
C GLN A 25 -7.51 -24.91 4.91
N GLN A 26 -8.18 -24.53 5.99
CA GLN A 26 -8.43 -23.13 6.31
C GLN A 26 -7.19 -22.41 6.85
N GLN A 27 -6.36 -23.10 7.63
CA GLN A 27 -5.06 -22.57 8.04
C GLN A 27 -4.17 -22.34 6.82
N GLN A 28 -4.18 -23.26 5.85
CA GLN A 28 -3.48 -23.10 4.58
C GLN A 28 -3.96 -21.88 3.78
N VAL A 29 -5.27 -21.60 3.76
CA VAL A 29 -5.80 -20.38 3.11
C VAL A 29 -5.31 -19.13 3.83
N ILE A 30 -5.37 -19.09 5.16
CA ILE A 30 -4.89 -17.93 5.94
C ILE A 30 -3.40 -17.69 5.70
N ASP A 31 -2.59 -18.75 5.69
CA ASP A 31 -1.15 -18.64 5.48
C ASP A 31 -0.83 -18.21 4.03
N SER A 32 -1.62 -18.69 3.05
CA SER A 32 -1.53 -18.23 1.67
C SER A 32 -1.88 -16.74 1.54
N LEU A 33 -2.91 -16.27 2.25
CA LEU A 33 -3.33 -14.86 2.25
C LEU A 33 -2.27 -13.96 2.89
N LYS A 34 -1.69 -14.38 4.02
CA LYS A 34 -0.57 -13.68 4.67
C LYS A 34 0.64 -13.59 3.74
N SER A 35 1.01 -14.70 3.10
CA SER A 35 2.13 -14.74 2.16
C SER A 35 1.92 -13.84 0.94
N GLN A 36 0.72 -13.89 0.33
CA GLN A 36 0.36 -13.02 -0.79
C GLN A 36 0.39 -11.55 -0.39
N TYR A 37 -0.12 -11.23 0.80
CA TYR A 37 -0.10 -9.87 1.34
C TYR A 37 1.32 -9.34 1.58
N GLU A 38 2.20 -10.13 2.21
CA GLU A 38 3.60 -9.72 2.40
C GLU A 38 4.31 -9.49 1.07
N SER A 39 4.07 -10.36 0.09
CA SER A 39 4.58 -10.21 -1.27
C SER A 39 4.06 -8.91 -1.91
N MET A 40 2.78 -8.62 -1.74
CA MET A 40 2.13 -7.43 -2.29
C MET A 40 2.69 -6.14 -1.67
N ILE A 41 2.88 -6.08 -0.34
CA ILE A 41 3.51 -4.91 0.30
C ILE A 41 4.92 -4.69 -0.22
N LYS A 42 5.73 -5.76 -0.30
CA LYS A 42 7.09 -5.67 -0.82
C LYS A 42 7.09 -5.14 -2.25
N SER A 43 6.24 -5.70 -3.11
CA SER A 43 6.08 -5.25 -4.50
C SER A 43 5.67 -3.78 -4.59
N GLN A 44 4.67 -3.37 -3.81
CA GLN A 44 4.19 -1.99 -3.75
C GLN A 44 5.28 -1.02 -3.33
N ARG A 45 6.10 -1.41 -2.34
CA ARG A 45 7.24 -0.62 -1.86
C ARG A 45 8.33 -0.48 -2.92
N TYR A 46 8.69 -1.56 -3.61
CA TYR A 46 9.65 -1.48 -4.72
C TYR A 46 9.15 -0.60 -5.85
N ALA A 47 7.88 -0.76 -6.25
CA ALA A 47 7.26 0.07 -7.28
C ALA A 47 7.29 1.55 -6.91
N PHE A 48 6.99 1.89 -5.64
CA PHE A 48 7.07 3.24 -5.13
C PHE A 48 8.48 3.83 -5.25
N ILE A 49 9.50 3.11 -4.76
CA ILE A 49 10.89 3.57 -4.79
C ILE A 49 11.35 3.81 -6.23
N ILE A 50 11.03 2.88 -7.15
CA ILE A 50 11.37 3.01 -8.58
C ILE A 50 10.70 4.25 -9.17
N LEU A 51 9.41 4.44 -8.93
CA LEU A 51 8.65 5.57 -9.47
C LEU A 51 9.20 6.90 -8.96
N VAL A 52 9.44 7.04 -7.65
CA VAL A 52 10.04 8.25 -7.06
C VAL A 52 11.43 8.52 -7.63
N SER A 53 12.24 7.48 -7.84
CA SER A 53 13.59 7.60 -8.41
C SER A 53 13.54 8.11 -9.85
N ILE A 54 12.64 7.57 -10.68
CA ILE A 54 12.45 8.01 -12.06
C ILE A 54 12.05 9.49 -12.11
N VAL A 55 11.07 9.89 -11.30
CA VAL A 55 10.62 11.29 -11.27
C VAL A 55 11.73 12.23 -10.79
N SER A 56 12.52 11.81 -9.80
CA SER A 56 13.68 12.57 -9.32
C SER A 56 14.73 12.76 -10.42
N ILE A 57 15.03 11.71 -11.19
CA ILE A 57 15.94 11.77 -12.35
C ILE A 57 15.42 12.72 -13.42
N VAL A 58 14.11 12.64 -13.75
CA VAL A 58 13.47 13.56 -14.70
C VAL A 58 13.61 15.02 -14.24
N CYS A 59 13.45 15.30 -12.95
CA CYS A 59 13.69 16.63 -12.40
C CYS A 59 15.13 17.09 -12.61
N PHE A 60 16.13 16.23 -12.39
CA PHE A 60 17.54 16.57 -12.67
C PHE A 60 17.78 16.88 -14.17
N PHE A 61 17.21 16.10 -15.08
CA PHE A 61 17.31 16.41 -16.52
C PHE A 61 16.62 17.71 -16.89
N ALA A 62 15.45 17.99 -16.31
CA ALA A 62 14.73 19.25 -16.51
C ALA A 62 15.54 20.45 -15.96
N ALA A 63 16.27 20.28 -14.86
CA ALA A 63 17.18 21.28 -14.33
C ALA A 63 18.27 21.66 -15.34
N ASN A 64 18.93 20.66 -15.93
CA ASN A 64 19.97 20.86 -16.94
C ASN A 64 19.43 21.51 -18.23
N SER A 65 18.23 21.11 -18.66
CA SER A 65 17.64 21.59 -19.90
C SER A 65 17.08 23.02 -19.80
N THR A 66 16.51 23.39 -18.65
CA THR A 66 15.86 24.70 -18.46
C THR A 66 16.75 25.73 -17.77
N GLY A 67 17.87 25.30 -17.19
CA GLY A 67 18.76 26.13 -16.36
C GLY A 67 18.16 26.50 -15.00
N GLN A 68 16.96 26.01 -14.65
CA GLN A 68 16.24 26.36 -13.43
C GLN A 68 16.59 25.40 -12.27
N TYR A 69 17.88 25.29 -11.96
CA TYR A 69 18.40 24.35 -10.98
C TYR A 69 17.74 24.48 -9.60
N LYS A 70 17.49 25.71 -9.14
CA LYS A 70 16.89 25.96 -7.81
C LYS A 70 15.54 25.27 -7.65
N ILE A 71 14.72 25.27 -8.69
CA ILE A 71 13.36 24.72 -8.65
C ILE A 71 13.42 23.20 -8.75
N PHE A 72 14.07 22.69 -9.79
CA PHE A 72 14.06 21.27 -10.09
C PHE A 72 14.88 20.43 -9.10
N ILE A 73 15.94 20.98 -8.51
CA ILE A 73 16.68 20.31 -7.42
C ILE A 73 15.83 20.30 -6.14
N ALA A 74 15.16 21.40 -5.81
CA ALA A 74 14.27 21.43 -4.65
C ALA A 74 13.12 20.42 -4.78
N ALA A 75 12.54 20.30 -5.97
CA ALA A 75 11.55 19.27 -6.28
C ALA A 75 12.16 17.86 -6.17
N ALA A 76 13.31 17.58 -6.79
CA ALA A 76 13.95 16.27 -6.67
C ALA A 76 14.21 15.87 -5.21
N ILE A 77 14.61 16.81 -4.36
CA ILE A 77 14.79 16.58 -2.92
C ILE A 77 13.46 16.28 -2.23
N SER A 78 12.37 16.98 -2.57
CA SER A 78 11.05 16.68 -2.00
C SER A 78 10.61 15.26 -2.36
N TYR A 79 10.77 14.83 -3.61
CA TYR A 79 10.53 13.45 -4.05
C TYR A 79 11.39 12.43 -3.29
N ILE A 80 12.71 12.62 -3.22
CA ILE A 80 13.62 11.69 -2.50
C ILE A 80 13.23 11.59 -1.02
N SER A 81 12.77 12.68 -0.41
CA SER A 81 12.34 12.65 1.00
C SER A 81 11.13 11.73 1.24
N LEU A 82 10.31 11.44 0.23
CA LEU A 82 9.23 10.45 0.34
C LEU A 82 9.77 9.03 0.52
N ILE A 83 10.90 8.68 -0.09
CA ILE A 83 11.56 7.39 0.13
C ILE A 83 12.03 7.28 1.57
N ALA A 84 12.63 8.34 2.10
CA ALA A 84 13.03 8.38 3.51
C ALA A 84 11.82 8.21 4.43
N CYS A 85 10.69 8.86 4.09
CA CYS A 85 9.44 8.74 4.85
C CYS A 85 8.84 7.33 4.81
N ASP A 86 8.87 6.66 3.66
CA ASP A 86 8.46 5.26 3.53
C ASP A 86 9.35 4.32 4.36
N VAL A 87 10.67 4.51 4.30
CA VAL A 87 11.64 3.64 5.00
C VAL A 87 11.57 3.79 6.51
N LEU A 88 11.47 5.02 7.01
CA LEU A 88 11.48 5.30 8.43
C LEU A 88 10.10 5.07 9.06
N ASN A 89 9.02 5.28 8.30
CA ASN A 89 7.63 5.10 8.75
C ASN A 89 7.32 5.80 10.09
N GLN A 90 7.93 6.97 10.32
CA GLN A 90 7.74 7.76 11.54
C GLN A 90 7.00 9.07 11.24
N SER A 91 6.14 9.48 12.17
CA SER A 91 5.26 10.65 12.00
C SER A 91 6.03 11.96 11.71
N TRP A 92 7.25 12.12 12.23
CA TRP A 92 8.06 13.32 11.98
C TRP A 92 8.60 13.38 10.54
N CYS A 93 8.75 12.24 9.85
CA CYS A 93 9.18 12.24 8.45
C CYS A 93 8.18 12.96 7.57
N TRP A 94 6.88 12.80 7.83
CA TRP A 94 5.83 13.53 7.12
C TRP A 94 5.95 15.05 7.24
N ILE A 95 6.37 15.53 8.41
CA ILE A 95 6.59 16.97 8.64
C ILE A 95 7.77 17.47 7.81
N ILE A 96 8.87 16.72 7.77
CA ILE A 96 10.06 17.08 7.00
C ILE A 96 9.77 17.06 5.50
N THR A 97 9.13 15.99 5.03
CA THR A 97 8.76 15.82 3.62
C THR A 97 7.80 16.91 3.16
N ALA A 98 6.80 17.27 3.98
CA ALA A 98 5.95 18.44 3.75
C ALA A 98 6.76 19.75 3.73
N GLY A 99 7.74 19.91 4.62
CA GLY A 99 8.63 21.07 4.66
C GLY A 99 9.45 21.24 3.37
N PHE A 100 10.03 20.16 2.84
CA PHE A 100 10.74 20.20 1.56
C PHE A 100 9.83 20.58 0.40
N GLU A 101 8.60 20.05 0.38
CA GLU A 101 7.64 20.40 -0.67
C GLU A 101 7.18 21.86 -0.57
N LEU A 102 6.98 22.40 0.64
CA LEU A 102 6.66 23.81 0.83
C LEU A 102 7.78 24.73 0.33
N ILE A 103 9.05 24.37 0.61
CA ILE A 103 10.21 25.11 0.07
C ILE A 103 10.21 25.03 -1.46
N SER A 104 9.99 23.84 -2.02
CA SER A 104 9.92 23.63 -3.46
C SER A 104 8.82 24.48 -4.11
N LEU A 105 7.61 24.49 -3.54
CA LEU A 105 6.48 25.33 -3.97
C LEU A 105 6.80 26.82 -3.89
N PHE A 106 7.43 27.26 -2.81
CA PHE A 106 7.82 28.66 -2.64
C PHE A 106 8.83 29.11 -3.71
N VAL A 107 9.84 28.28 -3.97
CA VAL A 107 10.85 28.54 -5.01
C VAL A 107 10.22 28.52 -6.41
N SER A 108 9.31 27.58 -6.67
CA SER A 108 8.51 27.52 -7.91
C SER A 108 7.61 28.75 -8.09
N TYR A 109 6.99 29.24 -7.02
CA TYR A 109 6.08 30.39 -7.06
C TYR A 109 6.79 31.70 -7.42
N GLN A 110 8.03 31.87 -6.97
CA GLN A 110 8.85 33.04 -7.31
C GLN A 110 9.24 33.11 -8.79
N ASN A 111 9.05 32.03 -9.56
CA ASN A 111 9.42 31.98 -10.96
C ASN A 111 8.43 32.77 -11.84
N ARG A 112 8.95 33.61 -12.75
CA ARG A 112 8.14 34.53 -13.57
C ARG A 112 7.71 33.98 -14.94
N TYR A 113 8.22 32.83 -15.38
CA TYR A 113 7.97 32.30 -16.73
C TYR A 113 6.67 31.48 -16.82
N TYR A 114 5.68 32.01 -17.56
CA TYR A 114 4.32 31.46 -17.64
C TYR A 114 4.24 30.05 -18.28
N ILE A 115 5.02 29.78 -19.34
CA ILE A 115 5.02 28.49 -20.06
C ILE A 115 5.62 27.37 -19.19
N GLN A 116 6.61 27.68 -18.35
CA GLN A 116 7.22 26.73 -17.42
C GLN A 116 6.32 26.45 -16.21
N ARG A 117 5.37 27.33 -15.92
CA ARG A 117 4.50 27.25 -14.75
C ARG A 117 3.62 26.01 -14.75
N LEU A 118 3.12 25.59 -15.92
CA LEU A 118 2.31 24.37 -16.06
C LEU A 118 3.13 23.11 -15.75
N ALA A 119 4.37 23.03 -16.24
CA ALA A 119 5.26 21.90 -15.95
C ALA A 119 5.58 21.84 -14.45
N LEU A 120 5.80 22.99 -13.79
CA LEU A 120 6.03 23.05 -12.35
C LEU A 120 4.80 22.63 -11.55
N ILE A 121 3.60 23.08 -11.94
CA ILE A 121 2.35 22.64 -11.31
C ILE A 121 2.19 21.12 -11.45
N ALA A 122 2.49 20.55 -12.63
CA ALA A 122 2.43 19.11 -12.84
C ALA A 122 3.40 18.34 -11.93
N VAL A 123 4.61 18.87 -11.69
CA VAL A 123 5.58 18.28 -10.75
C VAL A 123 5.02 18.26 -9.33
N HIS A 124 4.38 19.33 -8.85
CA HIS A 124 3.79 19.35 -7.50
C HIS A 124 2.54 18.47 -7.38
N ILE A 125 1.71 18.40 -8.43
CA ILE A 125 0.56 17.47 -8.47
C ILE A 125 1.05 16.02 -8.43
N GLY A 126 2.10 15.69 -9.20
CA GLY A 126 2.72 14.36 -9.17
C GLY A 126 3.20 13.98 -7.76
N TYR A 127 3.77 14.93 -7.03
CA TYR A 127 4.21 14.73 -5.67
C TYR A 127 3.03 14.40 -4.74
N LEU A 128 1.93 15.15 -4.84
CA LEU A 128 0.71 14.88 -4.06
C LEU A 128 0.12 13.49 -4.34
N ILE A 129 0.13 13.05 -5.60
CA ILE A 129 -0.32 11.70 -5.97
C ILE A 129 0.54 10.64 -5.28
N LEU A 130 1.86 10.81 -5.24
CA LEU A 130 2.76 9.88 -4.55
C LEU A 130 2.56 9.89 -3.03
N VAL A 131 2.30 11.05 -2.44
CA VAL A 131 1.92 11.16 -1.02
C VAL A 131 0.64 10.36 -0.76
N MET A 132 -0.42 10.56 -1.57
CA MET A 132 -1.67 9.82 -1.41
C MET A 132 -1.47 8.31 -1.55
N PHE A 133 -0.66 7.89 -2.53
CA PHE A 133 -0.30 6.49 -2.70
C PHE A 133 0.41 5.91 -1.47
N LEU A 134 1.39 6.65 -0.93
CA LEU A 134 2.14 6.22 0.25
C LEU A 134 1.24 6.13 1.50
N VAL A 135 0.38 7.13 1.72
CA VAL A 135 -0.61 7.10 2.81
C VAL A 135 -1.56 5.92 2.66
N SER A 136 -2.05 5.65 1.44
CA SER A 136 -2.92 4.51 1.17
C SER A 136 -2.21 3.17 1.44
N SER A 137 -0.94 3.06 1.04
CA SER A 137 -0.09 1.89 1.31
C SER A 137 0.08 1.66 2.81
N HIS A 138 0.36 2.71 3.58
CA HIS A 138 0.52 2.64 5.03
C HIS A 138 -0.79 2.32 5.76
N HIS A 139 -1.92 2.82 5.28
CA HIS A 139 -3.22 2.48 5.82
C HIS A 139 -3.54 1.00 5.58
N PHE A 140 -3.33 0.53 4.35
CA PHE A 140 -3.52 -0.86 3.98
C PHE A 140 -2.63 -1.81 4.80
N SER A 141 -1.35 -1.44 4.98
CA SER A 141 -0.41 -2.29 5.71
C SER A 141 -0.71 -2.42 7.22
N LYS A 142 -1.47 -1.48 7.79
CA LYS A 142 -1.92 -1.53 9.19
C LYS A 142 -3.27 -2.21 9.36
N SER A 143 -4.21 -1.96 8.45
CA SER A 143 -5.60 -2.44 8.56
C SER A 143 -5.77 -3.91 8.21
N PHE A 144 -4.99 -4.44 7.27
CA PHE A 144 -5.16 -5.79 6.77
C PHE A 144 -4.82 -6.90 7.80
N PRO A 145 -3.75 -6.79 8.62
CA PRO A 145 -3.49 -7.76 9.67
C PRO A 145 -4.62 -7.83 10.72
N ASP A 146 -5.20 -6.67 11.06
CA ASP A 146 -6.33 -6.60 11.99
C ASP A 146 -7.59 -7.25 11.41
N GLU A 147 -7.82 -7.09 10.10
CA GLU A 147 -8.92 -7.74 9.40
C GLU A 147 -8.75 -9.27 9.34
N ILE A 148 -7.53 -9.77 9.07
CA ILE A 148 -7.22 -11.20 9.17
C ILE A 148 -7.50 -11.72 10.59
N ASN A 149 -7.03 -11.02 11.62
CA ASN A 149 -7.23 -11.43 13.01
C ASN A 149 -8.72 -11.41 13.41
N ARG A 150 -9.50 -10.46 12.89
CA ARG A 150 -10.95 -10.38 13.10
C ARG A 150 -11.68 -11.53 12.41
N LEU A 151 -11.28 -11.87 11.19
CA LEU A 151 -11.81 -13.02 10.45
C LEU A 151 -11.49 -14.35 11.17
N GLN A 152 -10.28 -14.49 11.71
CA GLN A 152 -9.93 -15.61 12.58
C GLN A 152 -10.85 -15.64 13.81
N LYS A 153 -10.98 -14.53 14.55
CA LYS A 153 -11.78 -14.47 15.78
C LYS A 153 -13.27 -14.76 15.58
N LEU A 154 -13.88 -14.24 14.51
CA LEU A 154 -15.30 -14.47 14.21
C LEU A 154 -15.60 -15.93 13.88
N LYS A 155 -14.66 -16.64 13.28
CA LYS A 155 -14.87 -18.03 12.83
C LYS A 155 -14.49 -19.07 13.89
N TYR A 156 -13.40 -18.85 14.65
CA TYR A 156 -12.99 -19.72 15.76
C TYR A 156 -13.72 -19.41 17.09
N GLY A 157 -14.23 -18.19 17.28
CA GLY A 157 -14.89 -17.76 18.52
C GLY A 157 -16.37 -18.14 18.64
N SER A 158 -17.03 -18.58 17.55
CA SER A 158 -18.45 -19.01 17.61
C SER A 158 -18.63 -20.49 18.00
N LYS A 159 -17.55 -21.28 18.03
CA LYS A 159 -17.58 -22.71 18.41
C LYS A 159 -17.09 -23.00 19.84
N LEU A 160 -16.76 -21.97 20.61
CA LEU A 160 -16.26 -22.08 21.98
C LEU A 160 -17.19 -21.42 23.03
N ALA A 161 -18.41 -21.03 22.63
CA ALA A 161 -19.46 -20.52 23.51
C ALA A 161 -20.66 -21.46 23.53
#